data_AF-A0A950YID5-F1
#
_entry.id   AF-A0A950YID5-F1
#
_cell.length_a   1.000
_cell.length_b   1.000
_cell.length_c   1.000
_cell.angle_alpha   90.00
_cell.angle_beta   90.00
_cell.angle_gamma   90.00
#
_symmetry.space_group_name_H-M   'P 1'
#
loop_
_entity.id
_entity.type
_entity.pdbx_description
1 polymer ?
#
loop_
_entity_poly.entity_id
_entity_poly.type
_entity_poly.pdbx_seq_one_letter_code
_entity_poly.pdbx_strand_id
1 'polypeptide(L)'
;MIFVPYLLFSRRRRAAAVALAAFAATAAIGYALLPGDSQRFWGGLFLDSHRVGGCCAPVNRSLRGAILRLAPSADSGLVLGIAIVTGIVGVTLAVLASRRGDDAMGFSRCAITGLLVSPVSWTHHWTLAVPALLVLGARVSERRAKTGVIAFAAVVLVAFSYLPKLMQKPGFLPPSHLPLGWALASAPYVLIGVVALVVAGLQETARWADAVGRTPHPTRSSRVLFRLAPTRARSYAAWNSGDGQALISNGR
;
A
#
# COMPACT_ATOMS: atom_id res chain seq x y z
N MET A 1 -5.48 3.43 10.60
CA MET A 1 -5.94 4.48 9.66
C MET A 1 -5.23 4.45 8.30
N ILE A 2 -3.97 4.01 8.19
CA ILE A 2 -3.27 3.90 6.88
C ILE A 2 -3.99 3.01 5.84
N PHE A 3 -4.79 2.04 6.29
CA PHE A 3 -5.62 1.23 5.40
C PHE A 3 -6.74 2.02 4.71
N VAL A 4 -7.20 3.14 5.28
CA VAL A 4 -8.26 3.97 4.67
C VAL A 4 -7.83 4.53 3.31
N PRO A 5 -6.69 5.25 3.17
CA PRO A 5 -6.24 5.71 1.86
C PRO A 5 -5.91 4.52 0.94
N TYR A 6 -5.30 3.44 1.45
CA TYR A 6 -5.09 2.23 0.64
C TYR A 6 -6.39 1.68 0.04
N LEU A 7 -7.43 1.49 0.84
CA LEU A 7 -8.74 0.98 0.39
C LEU A 7 -9.41 1.96 -0.57
N LEU A 8 -9.38 3.25 -0.25
CA LEU A 8 -9.95 4.31 -1.07
C LEU A 8 -9.34 4.34 -2.48
N PHE A 9 -8.00 4.38 -2.55
CA PHE A 9 -7.28 4.43 -3.82
C PHE A 9 -7.26 3.07 -4.54
N SER A 10 -7.49 1.96 -3.84
CA SER A 10 -7.72 0.64 -4.45
C SER A 10 -9.16 0.44 -4.92
N ARG A 11 -9.96 1.52 -5.01
CA ARG A 11 -11.38 1.53 -5.44
C ARG A 11 -12.35 0.78 -4.51
N ARG A 12 -11.94 0.43 -3.29
CA ARG A 12 -12.77 -0.22 -2.26
C ARG A 12 -13.44 0.83 -1.37
N ARG A 13 -14.21 1.74 -1.98
CA ARG A 13 -14.78 2.92 -1.29
C ARG A 13 -15.68 2.54 -0.12
N ARG A 14 -16.52 1.51 -0.27
CA ARG A 14 -17.38 1.02 0.82
C ARG A 14 -16.55 0.51 2.01
N ALA A 15 -15.49 -0.25 1.77
CA ALA A 15 -14.62 -0.74 2.83
C ALA A 15 -13.86 0.40 3.53
N ALA A 16 -13.40 1.40 2.77
CA ALA A 16 -12.78 2.61 3.34
C ALA A 16 -13.76 3.37 4.25
N ALA A 17 -15.02 3.55 3.80
CA ALA A 17 -16.06 4.19 4.58
C ALA A 17 -16.40 3.40 5.85
N VAL A 18 -16.54 2.08 5.76
CA VAL A 18 -16.79 1.22 6.93
C VAL A 18 -15.63 1.30 7.92
N ALA A 19 -14.38 1.24 7.46
CA ALA A 19 -13.21 1.34 8.34
C ALA A 19 -13.13 2.70 9.05
N LEU A 20 -13.43 3.79 8.33
CA LEU A 20 -13.47 5.13 8.90
C LEU A 20 -14.63 5.29 9.89
N ALA A 21 -15.83 4.82 9.53
CA ALA A 21 -17.01 4.87 10.38
C ALA A 21 -16.83 4.04 11.66
N ALA A 22 -16.24 2.85 11.55
CA ALA A 22 -15.95 2.01 12.71
C ALA A 22 -14.98 2.71 13.68
N PHE A 23 -13.92 3.35 13.17
CA PHE A 23 -13.00 4.13 13.98
C PHE A 23 -13.68 5.36 14.62
N ALA A 24 -14.49 6.09 13.85
CA ALA A 24 -15.21 7.24 14.36
C ALA A 24 -16.21 6.83 15.46
N ALA A 25 -16.93 5.72 15.26
CA ALA A 25 -17.87 5.19 16.24
C ALA A 25 -17.16 4.79 17.54
N THR A 26 -16.03 4.08 17.46
CA THR A 26 -15.29 3.68 18.67
C THR A 26 -14.68 4.89 19.38
N ALA A 27 -14.17 5.87 18.64
CA ALA A 27 -13.69 7.13 19.22
C ALA A 27 -14.83 7.92 19.89
N ALA A 28 -16.01 7.99 19.27
CA ALA A 28 -17.18 8.66 19.83
C ALA A 28 -17.70 7.96 21.09
N ILE A 29 -17.72 6.63 21.11
CA ILE A 29 -18.03 5.86 22.32
C ILE A 29 -17.02 6.17 23.43
N GLY A 30 -15.72 6.23 23.12
CA GLY A 30 -14.68 6.64 24.07
C GLY A 30 -14.94 8.03 24.65
N TYR A 31 -15.28 9.00 23.80
CA TYR A 31 -15.66 10.36 24.23
C TYR A 31 -16.92 10.40 25.09
N ALA A 32 -17.93 9.57 24.76
CA ALA A 32 -19.18 9.52 25.52
C ALA A 32 -18.99 8.91 26.91
N LEU A 33 -18.16 7.88 27.03
CA LEU A 33 -17.90 7.18 28.29
C LEU A 33 -16.85 7.89 29.16
N LEU A 34 -15.83 8.48 28.54
CA LEU A 34 -14.63 9.02 29.19
C LEU A 34 -14.23 10.37 28.55
N PRO A 35 -15.05 11.43 28.66
CA PRO A 35 -14.83 12.68 27.94
C PRO A 35 -13.53 13.40 28.34
N GLY A 36 -13.21 13.47 29.63
CA GLY A 36 -12.00 14.15 30.12
C GLY A 36 -10.71 13.47 29.66
N ASP A 37 -10.64 12.13 29.76
CA ASP A 37 -9.48 11.37 29.28
C ASP A 37 -9.37 11.38 27.76
N SER A 38 -10.51 11.36 27.06
CA SER A 38 -10.53 11.51 25.60
C SER A 38 -9.99 12.87 25.18
N GLN A 39 -10.42 13.97 25.82
CA GLN A 39 -9.88 15.30 25.54
C GLN A 39 -8.37 15.37 25.78
N ARG A 40 -7.87 14.82 26.89
CA ARG A 40 -6.44 14.74 27.16
C ARG A 40 -5.71 13.91 26.11
N PHE A 41 -6.25 12.75 25.75
CA PHE A 41 -5.69 11.85 24.75
C PHE A 41 -5.51 12.56 23.40
N TRP A 42 -6.61 13.08 22.85
CA TRP A 42 -6.64 13.71 21.53
C TRP A 42 -5.99 15.10 21.51
N GLY A 43 -5.93 15.79 22.66
CA GLY A 43 -5.30 17.10 22.82
C GLY A 43 -3.77 17.11 22.73
N GLY A 44 -3.13 15.96 22.46
CA GLY A 44 -1.70 15.87 22.20
C GLY A 44 -1.01 14.74 22.94
N LEU A 45 -1.66 14.16 23.96
CA LEU A 45 -1.11 13.04 24.73
C LEU A 45 -0.86 11.80 23.85
N PHE A 46 -1.64 11.62 22.77
CA PHE A 46 -1.42 10.53 21.81
C PHE A 46 -0.10 10.66 21.02
N LEU A 47 0.49 11.86 20.93
CA LEU A 47 1.77 12.12 20.28
C LEU A 47 2.96 12.03 21.25
N ASP A 48 2.69 12.04 22.56
CA ASP A 48 3.70 11.95 23.59
C ASP A 48 4.14 10.51 23.83
N SER A 49 5.13 10.09 23.04
CA SER A 49 5.74 8.77 23.13
C SER A 49 6.54 8.54 24.42
N HIS A 50 6.90 9.58 25.19
CA HIS A 50 7.68 9.42 26.43
C HIS A 50 6.94 8.60 27.47
N ARG A 51 5.60 8.68 27.48
CA ARG A 51 4.74 7.93 28.41
C ARG A 51 4.72 6.43 28.20
N VAL A 52 5.08 5.96 27.01
CA VAL A 52 4.97 4.54 26.62
C VAL A 52 6.33 3.88 26.38
N GLY A 53 7.37 4.39 27.06
CA GLY A 53 8.74 3.88 26.97
C GLY A 53 9.72 4.83 26.26
N GLY A 54 9.24 5.91 25.65
CA GLY A 54 10.06 6.84 24.88
C GLY A 54 10.29 6.40 23.43
N CYS A 55 10.51 7.36 22.54
CA CYS A 55 10.75 7.08 21.12
C CYS A 55 11.98 6.18 20.90
N CYS A 56 13.01 6.36 21.73
CA CYS A 56 14.28 5.63 21.64
C CYS A 56 14.25 4.27 22.34
N ALA A 57 13.11 3.84 22.90
CA ALA A 57 13.01 2.54 23.53
C ALA A 57 13.47 1.43 22.58
N PRO A 58 14.32 0.48 23.01
CA PRO A 58 14.75 -0.62 22.15
C PRO A 58 13.56 -1.44 21.63
N VAL A 59 12.48 -1.50 22.40
CA VAL A 59 11.23 -2.18 22.04
C VAL A 59 10.42 -1.44 20.95
N ASN A 60 10.70 -0.16 20.68
CA ASN A 60 10.08 0.57 19.58
C ASN A 60 10.78 0.18 18.27
N ARG A 61 10.06 -0.46 17.36
CA ARG A 61 10.51 -0.95 16.05
C ARG A 61 9.92 -0.10 14.89
N SER A 62 9.68 1.18 15.12
CA SER A 62 9.30 2.16 14.09
C SER A 62 10.53 2.80 13.45
N LEU A 63 10.34 3.49 12.31
CA LEU A 63 11.38 4.26 11.64
C LEU A 63 11.85 5.43 12.52
N ARG A 64 10.93 6.13 13.19
CA ARG A 64 11.24 7.19 14.17
C ARG A 64 12.16 6.67 15.27
N GLY A 65 11.82 5.53 15.88
CA GLY A 65 12.65 4.92 16.91
C GLY A 65 14.03 4.49 16.38
N ALA A 66 14.09 3.97 15.14
CA ALA A 66 15.35 3.61 14.49
C ALA A 66 16.28 4.79 14.28
N ILE A 67 15.75 5.88 13.73
CA ILE A 67 16.53 7.10 13.48
C ILE A 67 17.03 7.69 14.79
N LEU A 68 16.15 7.88 15.79
CA LEU A 68 16.53 8.51 17.06
C LEU A 68 17.47 7.66 17.92
N ARG A 69 17.59 6.35 17.68
CA ARG A 69 18.62 5.50 18.31
C ARG A 69 19.99 5.62 17.65
N LEU A 70 20.05 5.94 16.36
CA LEU A 70 21.31 6.10 15.61
C LEU A 70 21.79 7.56 15.56
N ALA A 71 20.85 8.49 15.53
CA ALA A 71 21.06 9.92 15.53
C ALA A 71 20.10 10.58 16.55
N PRO A 72 20.44 10.55 17.85
CA PRO A 72 19.57 11.09 18.91
C PRO A 72 19.25 12.59 18.76
N SER A 73 20.13 13.33 18.09
CA SER A 73 19.98 14.76 17.79
C SER A 73 19.27 15.04 16.45
N ALA A 74 18.72 14.02 15.79
CA ALA A 74 18.02 14.21 14.52
C ALA A 74 16.83 15.16 14.68
N ASP A 75 16.71 16.11 13.75
CA ASP A 75 15.61 17.07 13.73
C ASP A 75 14.25 16.37 13.61
N SER A 76 13.28 16.84 14.41
CA SER A 76 11.94 16.24 14.46
C SER A 76 11.17 16.45 13.15
N GLY A 77 11.39 17.56 12.46
CA GLY A 77 10.82 17.84 11.14
C GLY A 77 11.36 16.89 10.07
N LEU A 78 12.66 16.64 10.06
CA LEU A 78 13.29 15.66 9.18
C LEU A 78 12.72 14.26 9.40
N VAL A 79 12.64 13.80 10.66
CA VAL A 79 12.09 12.47 10.98
C VAL A 79 10.64 12.35 10.53
N LEU A 80 9.83 13.39 10.73
CA LEU A 80 8.46 13.45 10.24
C LEU A 80 8.41 13.41 8.70
N GLY A 81 9.27 14.17 8.02
CA GLY A 81 9.38 14.19 6.57
C GLY A 81 9.69 12.81 6.00
N ILE A 82 10.65 12.09 6.58
CA ILE A 82 10.98 10.71 6.18
C ILE A 82 9.77 9.80 6.38
N ALA A 83 9.06 9.90 7.51
CA ALA A 83 7.86 9.11 7.78
C ALA A 83 6.73 9.39 6.76
N ILE A 84 6.50 10.67 6.41
CA ILE A 84 5.51 11.07 5.41
C ILE A 84 5.87 10.50 4.03
N VAL A 85 7.12 10.68 3.58
CA VAL A 85 7.59 10.14 2.29
C VAL A 85 7.45 8.62 2.25
N THR A 86 7.89 7.93 3.31
CA THR A 86 7.73 6.47 3.45
C THR A 86 6.26 6.07 3.38
N GLY A 87 5.38 6.82 4.02
CA GLY A 87 3.93 6.62 4.01
C GLY A 87 3.32 6.73 2.61
N ILE A 88 3.66 7.81 1.88
CA ILE A 88 3.17 8.06 0.52
C ILE A 88 3.67 6.97 -0.43
N VAL A 89 4.98 6.68 -0.42
CA VAL A 89 5.59 5.65 -1.27
C VAL A 89 4.95 4.28 -0.96
N GLY A 90 4.90 3.91 0.32
CA GLY A 90 4.38 2.61 0.74
C GLY A 90 2.91 2.40 0.40
N VAL A 91 2.05 3.40 0.61
CA VAL A 91 0.63 3.33 0.21
C VAL A 91 0.49 3.29 -1.31
N THR A 92 1.31 4.03 -2.06
CA THR A 92 1.30 3.99 -3.53
C THR A 92 1.65 2.59 -4.03
N LEU A 93 2.72 1.98 -3.52
CA LEU A 93 3.13 0.62 -3.87
C LEU A 93 2.07 -0.43 -3.48
N ALA A 94 1.37 -0.22 -2.36
CA ALA A 94 0.25 -1.06 -1.94
C ALA A 94 -0.95 -0.97 -2.91
N VAL A 95 -1.32 0.24 -3.29
CA VAL A 95 -2.41 0.50 -4.24
C VAL A 95 -2.09 -0.08 -5.62
N LEU A 96 -0.85 0.08 -6.10
CA LEU A 96 -0.42 -0.46 -7.38
C LEU A 96 -0.51 -2.00 -7.41
N ALA A 97 -0.15 -2.68 -6.32
CA ALA A 97 -0.34 -4.13 -6.21
C ALA A 97 -1.82 -4.53 -6.25
N SER A 98 -2.65 -3.92 -5.42
CA SER A 98 -4.09 -4.26 -5.34
C SER A 98 -4.82 -3.97 -6.65
N ARG A 99 -4.51 -2.86 -7.33
CA ARG A 99 -5.09 -2.53 -8.64
C ARG A 99 -4.74 -3.53 -9.75
N ARG A 100 -3.72 -4.37 -9.54
CA ARG A 100 -3.33 -5.46 -10.44
C ARG A 100 -3.89 -6.82 -10.02
N GLY A 101 -4.77 -6.85 -9.02
CA GLY A 101 -5.36 -8.08 -8.50
C GLY A 101 -4.54 -8.77 -7.41
N ASP A 102 -3.40 -8.21 -7.01
CA ASP A 102 -2.60 -8.76 -5.91
C ASP A 102 -2.93 -8.04 -4.59
N ASP A 103 -4.12 -8.33 -4.08
CA ASP A 103 -4.60 -7.77 -2.82
C ASP A 103 -3.75 -8.21 -1.63
N ALA A 104 -3.20 -9.42 -1.67
CA ALA A 104 -2.34 -9.95 -0.63
C ALA A 104 -1.06 -9.10 -0.52
N MET A 105 -0.39 -8.79 -1.63
CA MET A 105 0.75 -7.87 -1.63
C MET A 105 0.33 -6.43 -1.30
N GLY A 106 -0.82 -5.97 -1.78
CA GLY A 106 -1.35 -4.65 -1.44
C GLY A 106 -1.52 -4.46 0.06
N PHE A 107 -2.21 -5.40 0.71
CA PHE A 107 -2.38 -5.44 2.16
C PHE A 107 -1.03 -5.51 2.87
N SER A 108 -0.12 -6.38 2.42
CA SER A 108 1.20 -6.60 2.99
C SER A 108 2.03 -5.32 3.04
N ARG A 109 2.13 -4.63 1.90
CA ARG A 109 2.86 -3.36 1.75
C ARG A 109 2.24 -2.27 2.62
N CYS A 110 0.90 -2.19 2.66
CA CYS A 110 0.19 -1.22 3.49
C CYS A 110 0.45 -1.46 5.00
N ALA A 111 0.38 -2.72 5.45
CA ALA A 111 0.63 -3.09 6.84
C ALA A 111 2.07 -2.75 7.26
N ILE A 112 3.07 -3.16 6.47
CA ILE A 112 4.49 -2.83 6.72
C ILE A 112 4.70 -1.32 6.77
N THR A 113 4.11 -0.59 5.83
CA THR A 113 4.20 0.88 5.80
C THR A 113 3.64 1.49 7.09
N GLY A 114 2.48 1.02 7.55
CA GLY A 114 1.86 1.48 8.79
C GLY A 114 2.75 1.26 10.01
N LEU A 115 3.44 0.12 10.06
CA LEU A 115 4.37 -0.21 11.14
C LEU A 115 5.63 0.67 11.11
N LEU A 116 6.14 0.99 9.92
CA LEU A 116 7.32 1.85 9.77
C LEU A 116 7.03 3.30 10.18
N VAL A 117 5.89 3.86 9.73
CA VAL A 117 5.56 5.29 9.91
C VAL A 117 4.85 5.61 11.22
N SER A 118 4.44 4.59 11.98
CA SER A 118 3.87 4.80 13.31
C SER A 118 4.87 5.50 14.23
N PRO A 119 4.44 6.44 15.10
CA PRO A 119 5.31 7.03 16.12
C PRO A 119 5.95 5.97 17.03
N VAL A 120 5.20 4.90 17.32
CA VAL A 120 5.63 3.75 18.13
C VAL A 120 5.09 2.46 17.52
N SER A 121 5.97 1.49 17.25
CA SER A 121 5.59 0.16 16.76
C SER A 121 6.27 -0.93 17.59
N TRP A 122 5.52 -1.63 18.44
CA TRP A 122 6.09 -2.72 19.23
C TRP A 122 6.15 -4.02 18.45
N THR A 123 6.92 -4.99 18.95
CA THR A 123 7.08 -6.30 18.31
C THR A 123 5.76 -7.03 18.08
N HIS A 124 4.79 -6.86 18.99
CA HIS A 124 3.46 -7.43 18.82
C HIS A 124 2.61 -6.70 17.77
N HIS A 125 2.84 -5.41 17.49
CA HIS A 125 2.21 -4.73 16.34
C HIS A 125 2.68 -5.36 15.03
N TRP A 126 3.96 -5.72 14.96
CA TRP A 126 4.53 -6.36 13.78
C TRP A 126 3.97 -7.77 13.52
N THR A 127 3.17 -8.36 14.42
CA THR A 127 2.46 -9.61 14.10
C THR A 127 1.52 -9.44 12.90
N LEU A 128 1.04 -8.21 12.64
CA LEU A 128 0.32 -7.85 11.42
C LEU A 128 1.18 -8.00 10.16
N ALA A 129 2.51 -7.93 10.28
CA ALA A 129 3.44 -8.20 9.20
C ALA A 129 3.68 -9.70 8.98
N VAL A 130 3.24 -10.60 9.88
CA VAL A 130 3.46 -12.05 9.69
C VAL A 130 2.73 -12.56 8.44
N PRO A 131 1.42 -12.32 8.23
CA PRO A 131 0.77 -12.68 6.97
C PRO A 131 1.44 -12.02 5.76
N ALA A 132 1.91 -10.79 5.93
CA ALA A 132 2.58 -10.04 4.87
C ALA A 132 3.91 -10.68 4.45
N LEU A 133 4.74 -11.04 5.42
CA LEU A 133 6.02 -11.70 5.23
C LEU A 133 5.85 -13.13 4.73
N LEU A 134 4.79 -13.83 5.13
CA LEU A 134 4.46 -15.17 4.62
C LEU A 134 4.07 -15.12 3.14
N VAL A 135 3.24 -14.16 2.72
CA VAL A 135 2.90 -13.96 1.29
C VAL A 135 4.16 -13.63 0.49
N LEU A 136 5.01 -12.72 0.99
CA LEU A 136 6.27 -12.37 0.32
C LEU A 136 7.23 -13.58 0.23
N GLY A 137 7.38 -14.34 1.32
CA GLY A 137 8.25 -15.52 1.39
C GLY A 137 7.76 -16.67 0.50
N ALA A 138 6.44 -16.91 0.45
CA ALA A 138 5.84 -17.93 -0.39
C ALA A 138 6.10 -17.66 -1.89
N ARG A 139 6.03 -16.39 -2.33
CA ARG A 139 6.31 -16.01 -3.72
C ARG A 139 7.78 -16.12 -4.10
N VAL A 140 8.69 -15.85 -3.17
CA VAL A 140 10.13 -16.10 -3.37
C VAL A 140 10.41 -17.62 -3.45
N SER A 141 9.66 -18.42 -2.70
CA SER A 141 9.77 -19.88 -2.66
C SER A 141 9.12 -20.62 -3.82
N GLU A 142 8.31 -19.97 -4.66
CA GLU A 142 7.85 -20.60 -5.92
C GLU A 142 9.04 -21.03 -6.82
N ARG A 143 10.27 -20.57 -6.54
CA ARG A 143 11.53 -21.08 -7.14
C ARG A 143 12.39 -22.00 -6.25
N ARG A 144 12.09 -22.19 -4.95
CA ARG A 144 12.81 -23.11 -4.04
C ARG A 144 11.89 -23.68 -2.93
N ALA A 145 11.91 -25.01 -2.81
CA ALA A 145 11.20 -25.93 -1.90
C ALA A 145 10.40 -25.35 -0.70
N LYS A 146 9.19 -25.90 -0.50
CA LYS A 146 8.23 -25.63 0.60
C LYS A 146 8.86 -25.57 2.00
N THR A 147 9.93 -26.30 2.24
CA THR A 147 10.71 -26.30 3.50
C THR A 147 11.30 -24.92 3.83
N GLY A 148 11.69 -24.13 2.83
CA GLY A 148 12.23 -22.78 3.03
C GLY A 148 11.19 -21.78 3.55
N VAL A 149 9.93 -21.92 3.11
CA VAL A 149 8.81 -21.09 3.59
C VAL A 149 8.46 -21.44 5.02
N ILE A 150 8.39 -22.74 5.33
CA ILE A 150 8.06 -23.22 6.68
C ILE A 150 9.17 -22.83 7.66
N ALA A 151 10.44 -22.95 7.27
CA ALA A 151 11.57 -22.51 8.10
C ALA A 151 11.57 -20.98 8.29
N PHE A 152 11.31 -20.20 7.23
CA PHE A 152 11.18 -18.74 7.33
C PHE A 152 10.00 -18.33 8.22
N ALA A 153 8.84 -18.96 8.02
CA ALA A 153 7.65 -18.78 8.85
C ALA A 153 7.94 -19.09 10.32
N ALA A 154 8.62 -20.20 10.61
CA ALA A 154 8.99 -20.60 11.96
C ALA A 154 10.01 -19.63 12.59
N VAL A 155 11.03 -19.20 11.85
CA VAL A 155 12.01 -18.20 12.32
C VAL A 155 11.34 -16.86 12.61
N VAL A 156 10.43 -16.41 11.74
CA VAL A 156 9.62 -15.22 11.97
C VAL A 156 8.75 -15.41 13.20
N LEU A 157 8.01 -16.52 13.34
CA LEU A 157 7.16 -16.78 14.51
C LEU A 157 7.95 -16.80 15.82
N VAL A 158 9.11 -17.47 15.83
CA VAL A 158 9.98 -17.60 17.01
C VAL A 158 10.63 -16.26 17.36
N ALA A 159 11.18 -15.53 16.38
CA ALA A 159 11.77 -14.22 16.60
C ALA A 159 10.74 -13.21 17.13
N PHE A 160 9.48 -13.31 16.69
CA PHE A 160 8.41 -12.44 17.12
C PHE A 160 7.84 -12.77 18.50
N SER A 161 7.81 -14.05 18.87
CA SER A 161 7.20 -14.53 20.12
C SER A 161 8.18 -14.56 21.30
N TYR A 162 9.49 -14.76 21.04
CA TYR A 162 10.50 -14.96 22.09
C TYR A 162 11.50 -13.81 22.25
N LEU A 163 11.86 -13.09 21.18
CA LEU A 163 12.82 -11.99 21.27
C LEU A 163 12.35 -10.83 22.18
N PRO A 164 11.06 -10.46 22.24
CA PRO A 164 10.56 -9.48 23.22
C PRO A 164 10.78 -9.93 24.67
N LYS A 165 10.62 -11.22 24.98
CA LYS A 165 10.83 -11.75 26.35
C LYS A 165 12.29 -11.68 26.75
N LEU A 166 13.22 -11.88 25.82
CA LEU A 166 14.66 -11.70 26.04
C LEU A 166 15.06 -10.22 26.19
N MET A 167 14.28 -9.31 25.60
CA MET A 167 14.50 -7.86 25.65
C MET A 167 13.74 -7.19 26.81
N GLN A 168 12.96 -7.95 27.59
CA GLN A 168 12.13 -7.51 28.71
C GLN A 168 12.73 -7.95 30.06
N LYS A 169 13.87 -7.40 30.47
CA LYS A 169 14.27 -7.28 31.91
C LYS A 169 15.12 -6.02 32.12
N PRO A 170 15.03 -5.39 33.31
CA PRO A 170 14.35 -4.11 33.44
C PRO A 170 15.32 -2.94 33.62
N GLY A 171 14.94 -1.81 33.06
CA GLY A 171 15.63 -0.56 33.25
C GLY A 171 15.39 0.30 32.04
N PHE A 172 14.67 1.40 32.23
CA PHE A 172 14.72 2.55 31.34
C PHE A 172 16.19 2.97 31.24
N LEU A 173 16.96 2.37 30.33
CA LEU A 173 18.32 2.85 30.06
C LEU A 173 18.14 4.19 29.34
N PRO A 174 18.65 5.30 29.89
CA PRO A 174 18.56 6.58 29.23
C PRO A 174 19.20 6.47 27.82
N PRO A 175 18.64 7.17 26.80
CA PRO A 175 19.10 7.08 25.41
C PRO A 175 20.60 7.30 25.21
N SER A 176 21.26 7.96 26.17
CA SER A 176 22.69 8.32 26.14
C SER A 176 23.67 7.15 26.32
N HIS A 177 23.23 5.94 26.70
CA HIS A 177 24.14 4.80 26.94
C HIS A 177 23.66 3.48 26.33
N LEU A 178 22.78 3.55 25.33
CA LEU A 178 22.24 2.36 24.69
C LEU A 178 23.37 1.65 23.90
N PRO A 179 23.82 0.45 24.30
CA PRO A 179 24.94 -0.21 23.63
C PRO A 179 24.60 -0.46 22.16
N LEU A 180 25.56 -0.31 21.25
CA LEU A 180 25.36 -0.50 19.81
C LEU A 180 24.66 -1.84 19.51
N GLY A 181 24.95 -2.90 20.28
CA GLY A 181 24.27 -4.20 20.15
C GLY A 181 22.75 -4.15 20.32
N TRP A 182 22.22 -3.29 21.19
CA TRP A 182 20.78 -3.11 21.38
C TRP A 182 20.15 -2.25 20.27
N ALA A 183 20.87 -1.24 19.79
CA ALA A 183 20.46 -0.49 18.60
C ALA A 183 20.39 -1.42 17.38
N LEU A 184 21.39 -2.29 17.19
CA LEU A 184 21.42 -3.30 16.14
C LEU A 184 20.35 -4.38 16.32
N ALA A 185 20.06 -4.84 17.54
CA ALA A 185 19.00 -5.83 17.78
C ALA A 185 17.58 -5.31 17.47
N SER A 186 17.42 -3.99 17.36
CA SER A 186 16.17 -3.34 16.99
C SER A 186 16.02 -2.99 15.51
N ALA A 187 17.13 -3.01 14.78
CA ALA A 187 17.18 -2.70 13.37
C ALA A 187 16.50 -3.75 12.45
N PRO A 188 16.49 -5.07 12.72
CA PRO A 188 16.03 -6.06 11.74
C PRO A 188 14.59 -5.85 11.28
N TYR A 189 13.68 -5.47 12.18
CA TYR A 189 12.28 -5.21 11.84
C TYR A 189 12.18 -4.07 10.82
N VAL A 190 12.78 -2.92 11.14
CA VAL A 190 12.76 -1.73 10.28
C VAL A 190 13.48 -2.01 8.97
N LEU A 191 14.64 -2.68 9.00
CA LEU A 191 15.39 -3.06 7.81
C LEU A 191 14.59 -3.98 6.89
N ILE A 192 13.95 -5.02 7.43
CA ILE A 192 13.09 -5.91 6.64
C ILE A 192 11.96 -5.12 5.97
N GLY A 193 11.31 -4.21 6.71
CA GLY A 193 10.25 -3.36 6.17
C GLY A 193 10.74 -2.43 5.06
N VAL A 194 11.87 -1.75 5.27
CA VAL A 194 12.48 -0.84 4.28
C VAL A 194 12.92 -1.61 3.04
N VAL A 195 13.61 -2.75 3.20
CA VAL A 195 14.03 -3.60 2.09
C VAL A 195 12.83 -4.10 1.30
N ALA A 196 11.74 -4.51 1.96
CA ALA A 196 10.52 -4.93 1.28
C ALA A 196 9.92 -3.80 0.43
N LEU A 197 9.92 -2.56 0.92
CA LEU A 197 9.44 -1.40 0.16
C LEU A 197 10.39 -1.02 -0.99
N VAL A 198 11.70 -1.08 -0.79
CA VAL A 198 12.70 -0.82 -1.84
C VAL A 198 12.58 -1.86 -2.95
N VAL A 199 12.52 -3.14 -2.61
CA VAL A 199 12.33 -4.23 -3.59
C VAL A 199 11.01 -4.03 -4.35
N ALA A 200 9.92 -3.69 -3.65
CA ALA A 200 8.66 -3.37 -4.31
C ALA A 200 8.80 -2.17 -5.28
N GLY A 201 9.49 -1.10 -4.87
CA GLY A 201 9.77 0.05 -5.72
C GLY A 201 10.56 -0.32 -6.98
N LEU A 202 11.64 -1.09 -6.83
CA LEU A 202 12.45 -1.58 -7.95
C LEU A 202 11.66 -2.48 -8.91
N GLN A 203 10.76 -3.30 -8.38
CA GLN A 203 9.85 -4.10 -9.20
C GLN A 203 8.88 -3.22 -9.99
N GLU A 204 8.37 -2.14 -9.38
CA GLU A 204 7.49 -1.19 -10.07
C GLU A 204 8.22 -0.40 -11.15
N THR A 205 9.46 0.04 -10.90
CA THR A 205 10.25 0.76 -11.92
C THR A 205 10.63 -0.13 -13.09
N ALA A 206 11.04 -1.38 -12.84
CA ALA A 206 11.32 -2.35 -13.89
C ALA A 206 10.08 -2.61 -14.77
N ARG A 207 8.91 -2.81 -14.15
CA ARG A 207 7.64 -3.00 -14.88
C ARG A 207 7.27 -1.77 -15.72
N TRP A 208 7.51 -0.57 -15.20
CA TRP A 208 7.25 0.65 -15.94
C TRP A 208 8.19 0.80 -17.14
N ALA A 209 9.48 0.50 -16.97
CA ALA A 209 10.46 0.48 -18.06
C ALA A 209 10.07 -0.52 -19.15
N ASP A 210 9.63 -1.73 -18.79
CA ASP A 210 9.14 -2.74 -19.74
C ASP A 210 7.90 -2.24 -20.50
N ALA A 211 6.97 -1.56 -19.83
CA ALA A 211 5.76 -1.03 -20.45
C ALA A 211 6.07 0.10 -21.44
N VAL A 212 7.02 0.98 -21.12
CA VAL A 212 7.48 2.05 -22.01
C VAL A 212 8.28 1.47 -23.19
N GLY A 213 9.15 0.49 -22.96
CA GLY A 213 9.91 -0.18 -24.02
C GLY A 213 9.03 -0.95 -25.02
N ARG A 214 7.81 -1.32 -24.63
CA ARG A 214 6.81 -1.96 -25.49
C ARG A 214 5.94 -0.99 -26.28
N THR A 215 6.24 0.31 -26.32
CA THR A 215 5.50 1.25 -27.18
C THR A 215 5.49 0.72 -28.62
N PRO A 216 4.31 0.44 -29.21
CA PRO A 216 4.26 -0.10 -30.55
C PRO A 216 4.91 0.90 -31.52
N HIS A 217 5.97 0.46 -32.19
CA HIS A 217 6.52 1.20 -33.32
C HIS A 217 5.37 1.43 -34.30
N PRO A 218 5.09 2.67 -34.76
CA PRO A 218 4.08 2.88 -35.79
C PRO A 218 4.49 2.04 -37.00
N THR A 219 3.77 0.94 -37.23
CA THR A 219 4.00 0.08 -38.39
C THR A 219 3.78 0.94 -39.62
N ARG A 220 4.85 1.18 -40.36
CA ARG A 220 4.92 1.88 -41.64
C ARG A 220 4.11 1.09 -42.68
N SER A 221 2.78 1.16 -42.62
CA SER A 221 1.89 0.38 -43.49
C SER A 221 0.52 1.05 -43.71
N SER A 222 0.47 2.39 -43.74
CA SER A 222 -0.62 3.13 -44.39
C SER A 222 -0.09 3.85 -45.62
N ARG A 223 0.50 3.10 -46.55
CA ARG A 223 0.53 3.44 -47.99
C ARG A 223 -0.33 2.42 -48.73
N VAL A 224 -1.62 2.37 -48.39
CA VAL A 224 -2.59 1.77 -49.30
C VAL A 224 -2.85 2.82 -50.38
N LEU A 225 -2.28 2.51 -51.54
CA LEU A 225 -2.44 3.18 -52.82
C LEU A 225 -3.87 3.66 -53.06
N PHE A 226 -4.04 4.98 -53.20
CA PHE A 226 -5.19 5.55 -53.89
C PHE A 226 -5.02 5.23 -55.38
N ARG A 227 -5.41 4.02 -55.79
CA ARG A 227 -5.45 3.63 -57.20
C ARG A 227 -6.79 4.09 -57.76
N LEU A 228 -6.73 5.10 -58.62
CA LEU A 228 -7.83 5.59 -59.44
C LEU A 228 -8.51 4.43 -60.18
N ALA A 229 -9.84 4.36 -60.11
CA ALA A 229 -10.66 3.62 -61.05
C ALA A 229 -11.83 4.51 -61.49
N PRO A 230 -12.03 4.71 -62.81
CA PRO A 230 -13.14 5.50 -63.34
C PRO A 230 -14.37 4.60 -63.50
N THR A 231 -15.54 5.06 -63.06
CA THR A 231 -16.82 4.50 -63.51
C THR A 231 -17.78 5.64 -63.87
N ARG A 232 -17.74 6.02 -65.14
CA ARG A 232 -18.87 6.65 -65.83
C ARG A 232 -19.88 5.56 -66.16
N ALA A 233 -21.12 5.70 -65.69
CA ALA A 233 -22.36 5.45 -66.44
C ALA A 233 -23.55 5.74 -65.53
N ARG A 234 -24.08 6.97 -65.59
CA ARG A 234 -25.47 7.25 -65.22
C ARG A 234 -26.17 7.72 -66.48
N SER A 235 -26.93 6.80 -67.06
CA SER A 235 -27.97 7.09 -68.03
C SER A 235 -29.28 6.70 -67.36
N TYR A 236 -30.17 7.65 -67.12
CA TYR A 236 -31.57 7.60 -67.53
C TYR A 236 -32.20 8.95 -67.19
N ALA A 237 -32.57 9.65 -68.26
CA ALA A 237 -33.29 10.91 -68.26
C ALA A 237 -34.79 10.68 -68.00
N ALA A 238 -35.44 11.78 -67.61
CA ALA A 238 -36.82 11.92 -67.19
C ALA A 238 -37.87 11.82 -68.31
N TRP A 239 -39.09 11.41 -67.94
CA TRP A 239 -40.42 11.90 -68.41
C TRP A 239 -41.51 11.01 -67.77
N ASN A 240 -42.46 11.42 -66.92
CA ASN A 240 -43.51 12.46 -66.89
C ASN A 240 -44.87 12.03 -67.51
N SER A 241 -45.97 12.50 -66.88
CA SER A 241 -47.41 12.17 -67.06
C SER A 241 -47.86 10.83 -66.47
N GLY A 242 -48.97 10.66 -65.76
CA GLY A 242 -50.19 11.46 -65.58
C GLY A 242 -51.34 10.45 -65.49
N ASP A 243 -52.27 10.65 -64.54
CA ASP A 243 -53.61 10.04 -64.45
C ASP A 243 -53.76 8.57 -64.01
N GLY A 244 -54.66 8.37 -63.02
CA GLY A 244 -55.19 7.06 -62.66
C GLY A 244 -55.71 6.89 -61.23
N GLN A 245 -56.61 7.76 -60.75
CA GLN A 245 -57.50 7.41 -59.63
C GLN A 245 -58.65 6.51 -60.12
N ALA A 246 -58.93 5.41 -59.41
CA ALA A 246 -60.26 4.80 -59.15
C ALA A 246 -60.02 3.52 -58.30
N LEU A 247 -60.38 3.47 -57.00
CA LEU A 247 -61.69 3.06 -56.47
C LEU A 247 -62.32 1.84 -57.19
N ILE A 248 -62.42 0.69 -56.51
CA ILE A 248 -63.68 -0.06 -56.23
C ILE A 248 -63.41 -1.41 -55.51
N SER A 249 -64.19 -1.57 -54.44
CA SER A 249 -64.69 -2.69 -53.63
C SER A 249 -64.34 -4.18 -53.80
N ASN A 250 -64.47 -4.84 -52.63
CA ASN A 250 -65.07 -6.15 -52.28
C ASN A 250 -64.03 -7.13 -51.70
N GLY A 251 -64.20 -7.73 -50.53
CA GLY A 251 -65.42 -8.02 -49.78
C GLY A 251 -65.48 -9.54 -49.54
N ARG A 252 -65.03 -9.98 -48.36
CA ARG A 252 -65.50 -11.13 -47.56
C ARG A 252 -64.62 -11.27 -46.32
#